data_AF-A0A6L6Q165-F1
#
_entry.id   AF-A0A6L6Q165-F1
#
_cell.length_a   1.000
_cell.length_b   1.000
_cell.length_c   1.000
_cell.angle_alpha   90.00
_cell.angle_beta   90.00
_cell.angle_gamma   90.00
#
_symmetry.space_group_name_H-M   'P 1'
#
loop_
_entity.id
_entity.type
_entity.pdbx_description
1 polymer ?
#
loop_
_entity_poly.entity_id
_entity_poly.type
_entity_poly.pdbx_seq_one_letter_code
_entity_poly.pdbx_strand_id
1 'polypeptide(L)'
;MPYLRRSAALLALLASQAAYADNISLRLNFTEGRNGTEFTPAHAEIGTFAVTPDVRKGAEGSQWRVVAKDAAGNILHEVTVHNSQQRHIEVFNRKTGAIDVSQHVKRPNGVFEVSLPFDKATATVEVLPVVHGNSAAKTAAATTPLATYGRAALEQLATTSQASSKTALAAVPAATATTILNNGPSGIKMDYVFVGDGYTAAEMGKWQADAQKVINGFLADPVFAANKSSMNIRRVDVASNQSGADEIDKGIYKDTAMDGAFGCYNIDRLLCVDSTKVYNIVGSVLKPDERDVIVVISNSTRYGGSGGDVATLSMADQSIEIALHEIGHTAFALADEYEYGTCDTSAEPAQVDVSLNGTRSVKWGNLISASTPVPTQPGMYANGTVGVFQGGQYCTAGKYRPTENSRMRTLGYPWHAVNEGAVRNVFAKYTGVTQTGTLASGGSANAPSASPGYVSAGAGTFTLQLTGPAGTDFDLFLYKYSGNAWVKVASSEGSTSSESISYNGTAGYYYAQVKSYSGAGAYTLVYNFPK
;
A
#
# COMPACT_ATOMS: atom_id res chain seq x y z
N MET A 1 -58.28 26.66 -44.37
CA MET A 1 -57.55 27.88 -43.94
C MET A 1 -56.18 27.47 -43.42
N PRO A 2 -55.13 28.25 -43.71
CA PRO A 2 -53.82 27.73 -44.08
C PRO A 2 -52.69 28.02 -43.05
N TYR A 3 -51.65 27.17 -43.08
CA TYR A 3 -50.20 27.47 -43.08
C TYR A 3 -49.55 28.36 -41.98
N LEU A 4 -48.64 27.76 -41.17
CA LEU A 4 -47.16 27.95 -41.14
C LEU A 4 -46.67 29.20 -40.34
N ARG A 5 -45.59 29.24 -39.53
CA ARG A 5 -44.29 28.52 -39.46
C ARG A 5 -43.43 29.16 -38.32
N ARG A 6 -42.37 28.45 -37.88
CA ARG A 6 -41.11 28.91 -37.18
C ARG A 6 -41.19 28.94 -35.62
N SER A 7 -40.26 28.38 -34.84
CA SER A 7 -38.86 27.97 -35.06
C SER A 7 -38.45 26.84 -34.11
N ALA A 8 -37.56 25.97 -34.58
CA ALA A 8 -36.71 25.10 -33.76
C ALA A 8 -35.62 25.93 -33.06
N ALA A 9 -35.26 25.56 -31.82
CA ALA A 9 -33.88 25.47 -31.31
C ALA A 9 -33.84 25.37 -29.77
N LEU A 10 -33.07 24.37 -29.31
CA LEU A 10 -32.26 24.34 -28.09
C LEU A 10 -32.92 24.63 -26.73
N LEU A 11 -32.93 23.62 -25.86
CA LEU A 11 -31.92 23.57 -24.80
C LEU A 11 -31.69 22.10 -24.41
N ALA A 12 -30.53 21.59 -24.78
CA ALA A 12 -29.97 20.40 -24.16
C ALA A 12 -29.85 20.69 -22.66
N LEU A 13 -30.42 19.83 -21.81
CA LEU A 13 -29.99 19.75 -20.43
C LEU A 13 -28.55 19.24 -20.45
N LEU A 14 -27.61 20.18 -20.51
CA LEU A 14 -26.26 19.97 -20.02
C LEU A 14 -26.40 19.65 -18.54
N ALA A 15 -26.40 18.35 -18.22
CA ALA A 15 -25.90 17.90 -16.94
C ALA A 15 -24.47 18.46 -16.85
N SER A 16 -24.30 19.55 -16.12
CA SER A 16 -22.99 19.97 -15.64
C SER A 16 -22.54 18.89 -14.65
N GLN A 17 -22.00 17.80 -15.19
CA GLN A 17 -21.12 16.93 -14.42
C GLN A 17 -19.95 17.81 -13.99
N ALA A 18 -19.89 18.11 -12.70
CA ALA A 18 -18.61 18.41 -12.09
C ALA A 18 -17.72 17.21 -12.44
N ALA A 19 -16.74 17.42 -13.33
CA ALA A 19 -15.79 16.39 -13.72
C ALA A 19 -14.90 16.09 -12.51
N TYR A 20 -15.32 15.11 -11.70
CA TYR A 20 -14.44 14.49 -10.71
C TYR A 20 -13.25 13.88 -11.47
N ALA A 21 -12.03 14.06 -10.97
CA ALA A 21 -10.86 13.43 -11.55
C ALA A 21 -10.88 11.94 -11.18
N ASP A 22 -11.15 11.09 -12.16
CA ASP A 22 -11.20 9.64 -11.96
C ASP A 22 -9.79 9.04 -11.87
N ASN A 23 -9.61 8.10 -10.95
CA ASN A 23 -8.45 7.21 -10.88
C ASN A 23 -8.84 5.82 -11.40
N ILE A 24 -7.84 5.03 -11.77
CA ILE A 24 -8.03 3.62 -12.17
C ILE A 24 -7.30 2.72 -11.19
N SER A 25 -8.00 1.75 -10.63
CA SER A 25 -7.40 0.58 -9.99
C SER A 25 -7.28 -0.50 -11.06
N LEU A 26 -6.07 -0.98 -11.28
CA LEU A 26 -5.76 -1.98 -12.29
C LEU A 26 -5.13 -3.20 -11.63
N ARG A 27 -5.79 -4.35 -11.77
CA ARG A 27 -5.26 -5.64 -11.35
C ARG A 27 -4.70 -6.38 -12.55
N LEU A 28 -3.42 -6.72 -12.49
CA LEU A 28 -2.72 -7.48 -13.53
C LEU A 28 -2.34 -8.85 -12.98
N ASN A 29 -2.75 -9.89 -13.69
CA ASN A 29 -2.15 -11.21 -13.55
C ASN A 29 -0.89 -11.26 -14.40
N PHE A 30 0.09 -12.07 -14.02
CA PHE A 30 1.27 -12.28 -14.85
C PHE A 30 1.86 -13.68 -14.73
N THR A 31 2.51 -14.10 -15.84
CA THR A 31 3.20 -15.38 -15.95
C THR A 31 4.59 -15.18 -16.52
N GLU A 32 5.63 -15.67 -15.83
CA GLU A 32 6.99 -15.69 -16.37
C GLU A 32 7.24 -16.93 -17.21
N GLY A 33 7.41 -16.75 -18.52
CA GLY A 33 7.78 -17.80 -19.46
C GLY A 33 9.21 -17.65 -19.99
N ARG A 34 9.62 -18.58 -20.85
CA ARG A 34 10.94 -18.53 -21.52
C ARG A 34 11.13 -17.29 -22.40
N ASN A 35 10.03 -16.70 -22.87
CA ASN A 35 10.03 -15.57 -23.79
C ASN A 35 9.83 -14.22 -23.07
N GLY A 36 9.91 -14.18 -21.74
CA GLY A 36 9.64 -13.01 -20.92
C GLY A 36 8.37 -13.15 -20.08
N THR A 37 8.02 -12.07 -19.39
CA THR A 37 6.83 -12.00 -18.53
C THR A 37 5.63 -11.51 -19.34
N GLU A 38 4.54 -12.26 -19.31
CA GLU A 38 3.26 -11.85 -19.90
C GLU A 38 2.38 -11.23 -18.81
N PHE A 39 1.79 -10.06 -19.09
CA PHE A 39 0.89 -9.35 -18.17
C PHE A 39 -0.52 -9.27 -18.76
N THR A 40 -1.50 -9.81 -18.04
CA THR A 40 -2.89 -9.89 -18.45
C THR A 40 -3.78 -9.08 -17.49
N PRO A 41 -4.50 -8.06 -17.97
CA PRO A 41 -5.48 -7.35 -17.15
C PRO A 41 -6.59 -8.28 -16.67
N ALA A 42 -6.77 -8.36 -15.35
CA ALA A 42 -7.75 -9.22 -14.72
C ALA A 42 -9.00 -8.44 -14.26
N HIS A 43 -8.80 -7.21 -13.79
CA HIS A 43 -9.87 -6.35 -13.30
C HIS A 43 -9.46 -4.88 -13.44
N ALA A 44 -10.42 -4.01 -13.71
CA ALA A 44 -10.24 -2.57 -13.57
C ALA A 44 -11.45 -1.91 -12.91
N GLU A 45 -11.19 -0.90 -12.10
CA GLU A 45 -12.21 -0.05 -11.50
C GLU A 45 -11.83 1.40 -11.75
N ILE A 46 -12.77 2.21 -12.26
CA ILE A 46 -12.58 3.66 -12.44
C ILE A 46 -13.49 4.36 -11.43
N GLY A 47 -12.94 5.31 -10.68
CA GLY A 47 -13.73 6.10 -9.75
C GLY A 47 -12.89 6.98 -8.83
N THR A 48 -13.51 7.39 -7.73
CA THR A 48 -12.91 8.29 -6.73
C THR A 48 -12.33 7.50 -5.56
N PHE A 49 -11.03 7.21 -5.66
CA PHE A 49 -10.19 6.60 -4.62
C PHE A 49 -8.75 7.11 -4.80
N ALA A 50 -7.91 7.04 -3.78
CA ALA A 50 -6.52 7.50 -3.88
C ALA A 50 -5.63 6.64 -4.79
N VAL A 51 -4.56 7.24 -5.31
CA VAL A 51 -3.50 6.52 -6.05
C VAL A 51 -2.61 5.75 -5.07
N THR A 52 -2.07 4.62 -5.51
CA THR A 52 -1.15 3.83 -4.67
C THR A 52 0.16 4.61 -4.47
N PRO A 53 0.59 4.87 -3.24
CA PRO A 53 1.90 5.49 -3.00
C PRO A 53 3.01 4.50 -3.32
N ASP A 54 4.10 4.97 -3.92
CA ASP A 54 5.28 4.12 -4.13
C ASP A 54 6.06 3.93 -2.82
N VAL A 55 5.60 2.97 -2.00
CA VAL A 55 6.25 2.62 -0.75
C VAL A 55 7.49 1.75 -0.96
N ARG A 56 7.60 1.05 -2.10
CA ARG A 56 8.59 0.01 -2.40
C ARG A 56 9.71 0.41 -3.34
N LYS A 57 9.81 1.69 -3.71
CA LYS A 57 10.91 2.19 -4.54
C LYS A 57 12.28 1.73 -4.01
N GLY A 58 12.94 0.83 -4.74
CA GLY A 58 14.22 0.26 -4.36
C GLY A 58 14.17 -0.91 -3.37
N ALA A 59 13.02 -1.52 -3.08
CA ALA A 59 12.97 -2.73 -2.26
C ALA A 59 13.49 -3.96 -3.04
N GLU A 60 14.07 -4.96 -2.39
CA GLU A 60 14.34 -6.26 -3.01
C GLU A 60 13.04 -6.92 -3.49
N GLY A 61 13.14 -7.72 -4.55
CA GLY A 61 11.99 -8.32 -5.21
C GLY A 61 11.15 -7.34 -6.03
N SER A 62 11.42 -6.04 -5.97
CA SER A 62 10.85 -5.03 -6.89
C SER A 62 11.32 -5.31 -8.30
N GLN A 63 10.42 -5.82 -9.13
CA GLN A 63 10.78 -6.25 -10.48
C GLN A 63 10.29 -5.27 -11.55
N TRP A 64 9.16 -4.60 -11.30
CA TRP A 64 8.52 -3.75 -12.29
C TRP A 64 8.08 -2.41 -11.73
N ARG A 65 8.04 -1.41 -12.61
CA ARG A 65 7.43 -0.10 -12.40
C ARG A 65 6.16 -0.05 -13.21
N VAL A 66 5.02 0.20 -12.58
CA VAL A 66 3.77 0.49 -13.28
C VAL A 66 3.61 1.99 -13.36
N VAL A 67 3.51 2.52 -14.58
CA VAL A 67 3.48 3.96 -14.83
C VAL A 67 2.22 4.36 -15.57
N ALA A 68 1.59 5.44 -15.13
CA ALA A 68 0.59 6.16 -15.93
C ALA A 68 1.31 7.24 -16.74
N LYS A 69 1.02 7.33 -18.05
CA LYS A 69 1.63 8.31 -18.94
C LYS A 69 0.60 9.14 -19.68
N ASP A 70 0.97 10.37 -20.01
CA ASP A 70 0.20 11.22 -20.93
C ASP A 70 0.46 10.88 -22.41
N ALA A 71 -0.26 11.54 -23.32
CA ALA A 71 -0.12 11.33 -24.76
C ALA A 71 1.26 11.75 -25.32
N ALA A 72 2.04 12.54 -24.58
CA ALA A 72 3.40 12.93 -24.92
C ALA A 72 4.46 11.97 -24.35
N GLY A 73 4.04 10.96 -23.57
CA GLY A 73 4.90 9.97 -22.95
C GLY A 73 5.49 10.39 -21.60
N ASN A 74 5.06 11.51 -21.02
CA ASN A 74 5.49 11.93 -19.69
C ASN A 74 4.84 11.05 -18.62
N ILE A 75 5.62 10.65 -17.61
CA ILE A 75 5.12 9.87 -16.47
C ILE A 75 4.32 10.81 -15.56
N LEU A 76 3.04 10.48 -15.37
CA LEU A 76 2.11 11.18 -14.46
C LEU A 76 2.19 10.62 -13.04
N HIS A 77 2.40 9.30 -12.93
CA HIS A 77 2.57 8.60 -11.66
C HIS A 77 3.28 7.26 -11.87
N GLU A 78 3.95 6.78 -10.83
CA GLU A 78 4.72 5.54 -10.85
C GLU A 78 4.54 4.78 -9.55
N VAL A 79 4.39 3.46 -9.66
CA VAL A 79 4.33 2.54 -8.53
C VAL A 79 5.30 1.39 -8.78
N THR A 80 6.21 1.15 -7.85
CA THR A 80 7.08 -0.02 -7.89
C THR A 80 6.32 -1.24 -7.34
N VAL A 81 6.29 -2.32 -8.13
CA VAL A 81 5.63 -3.58 -7.76
C VAL A 81 6.64 -4.72 -7.70
N HIS A 82 6.38 -5.65 -6.79
CA HIS A 82 7.23 -6.82 -6.61
C HIS A 82 6.78 -8.00 -7.45
N ASN A 83 7.69 -8.95 -7.64
CA ASN A 83 7.34 -10.22 -8.23
C ASN A 83 6.59 -11.12 -7.25
N SER A 84 5.27 -11.06 -7.29
CA SER A 84 4.44 -11.96 -6.50
C SER A 84 4.54 -13.44 -6.89
N GLN A 85 5.16 -13.81 -8.02
CA GLN A 85 5.51 -15.22 -8.26
C GLN A 85 6.64 -15.69 -7.36
N GLN A 86 7.54 -14.81 -6.92
CA GLN A 86 8.56 -15.18 -5.95
C GLN A 86 8.04 -14.93 -4.54
N ARG A 87 7.91 -16.02 -3.78
CA ARG A 87 7.67 -15.97 -2.34
C ARG A 87 8.96 -16.34 -1.66
N HIS A 88 9.51 -15.41 -0.91
CA HIS A 88 10.50 -15.76 0.10
C HIS A 88 9.73 -16.33 1.29
N ILE A 89 10.12 -17.53 1.69
CA ILE A 89 9.39 -18.32 2.68
C ILE A 89 10.30 -18.59 3.85
N GLU A 90 9.75 -18.29 5.02
CA GLU A 90 10.44 -18.39 6.28
C GLU A 90 9.62 -19.22 7.25
N VAL A 91 10.25 -20.28 7.75
CA VAL A 91 9.69 -21.07 8.84
C VAL A 91 10.53 -20.79 10.05
N PHE A 92 9.91 -20.25 11.10
CA PHE A 92 10.58 -19.96 12.35
C PHE A 92 10.43 -21.09 13.36
N ASN A 93 11.47 -21.28 14.15
CA ASN A 93 11.49 -22.14 15.29
C ASN A 93 10.55 -21.62 16.38
N ARG A 94 9.55 -22.44 16.71
CA ARG A 94 8.57 -22.10 17.74
C ARG A 94 9.21 -21.78 19.11
N LYS A 95 10.35 -22.38 19.46
CA LYS A 95 10.95 -22.19 20.79
C LYS A 95 11.91 -21.03 20.84
N THR A 96 12.71 -20.84 19.80
CA THR A 96 13.81 -19.86 19.81
C THR A 96 13.48 -18.58 19.06
N GLY A 97 12.45 -18.58 18.19
CA GLY A 97 12.14 -17.47 17.30
C GLY A 97 13.16 -17.27 16.17
N ALA A 98 14.20 -18.09 16.09
CA ALA A 98 15.15 -18.11 14.99
C ALA A 98 14.55 -18.86 13.79
N ILE A 99 15.09 -18.67 12.59
CA ILE A 99 14.63 -19.37 11.40
C ILE A 99 15.09 -20.85 11.43
N ASP A 100 14.16 -21.74 11.10
CA ASP A 100 14.40 -23.15 10.78
C ASP A 100 14.59 -23.37 9.27
N VAL A 101 13.83 -22.67 8.41
CA VAL A 101 13.86 -22.79 6.93
C VAL A 101 13.75 -21.42 6.28
N SER A 102 14.58 -21.14 5.27
CA SER A 102 14.54 -19.94 4.43
C SER A 102 14.73 -20.35 2.97
N GLN A 103 13.74 -20.10 2.11
CA GLN A 103 13.81 -20.46 0.68
C GLN A 103 12.93 -19.59 -0.21
N HIS A 104 13.36 -19.41 -1.46
CA HIS A 104 12.55 -18.77 -2.49
C HIS A 104 11.75 -19.82 -3.24
N VAL A 105 10.43 -19.65 -3.31
CA VAL A 105 9.54 -20.47 -4.12
C VAL A 105 8.94 -19.64 -5.24
N LYS A 106 8.94 -20.23 -6.43
CA LYS A 106 8.27 -19.67 -7.61
C LYS A 106 6.87 -20.25 -7.77
N ARG A 107 5.86 -19.39 -7.79
CA ARG A 107 4.46 -19.70 -8.08
C ARG A 107 4.23 -19.66 -9.59
N PRO A 108 3.27 -20.45 -10.11
CA PRO A 108 3.00 -20.49 -11.56
C PRO A 108 2.48 -19.15 -12.08
N ASN A 109 1.66 -18.44 -11.28
CA ASN A 109 1.04 -17.17 -11.63
C ASN A 109 1.30 -16.15 -10.52
N GLY A 110 1.43 -14.89 -10.90
CA GLY A 110 1.48 -13.76 -9.98
C GLY A 110 0.33 -12.80 -10.26
N VAL A 111 0.02 -11.97 -9.28
CA VAL A 111 -0.96 -10.89 -9.36
C VAL A 111 -0.46 -9.68 -8.59
N PHE A 112 -0.79 -8.48 -9.04
CA PHE A 112 -0.71 -7.26 -8.25
C PHE A 112 -1.86 -6.32 -8.63
N GLU A 113 -2.20 -5.40 -7.73
CA GLU A 113 -3.19 -4.35 -7.95
C GLU A 113 -2.54 -2.99 -7.65
N VAL A 114 -2.73 -2.02 -8.55
CA VAL A 114 -2.22 -0.65 -8.37
C VAL A 114 -3.30 0.36 -8.76
N SER A 115 -3.36 1.45 -8.01
CA SER A 115 -4.21 2.60 -8.31
C SER A 115 -3.37 3.73 -8.91
N LEU A 116 -3.79 4.24 -10.06
CA LEU A 116 -3.08 5.24 -10.86
C LEU A 116 -4.02 6.38 -11.24
N PRO A 117 -3.49 7.58 -11.56
CA PRO A 117 -4.29 8.62 -12.21
C PRO A 117 -4.95 8.12 -13.49
N PHE A 118 -6.20 8.53 -13.72
CA PHE A 118 -6.93 8.18 -14.95
C PHE A 118 -7.82 9.32 -15.48
N ASP A 119 -7.46 10.56 -15.15
CA ASP A 119 -8.10 11.75 -15.69
C ASP A 119 -7.87 11.88 -17.21
N LYS A 120 -8.39 12.96 -17.82
CA LYS A 120 -8.25 13.22 -19.26
C LYS A 120 -6.81 13.28 -19.78
N ALA A 121 -5.82 13.51 -18.93
CA ALA A 121 -4.41 13.55 -19.32
C ALA A 121 -3.82 12.15 -19.51
N THR A 122 -4.36 11.14 -18.83
CA THR A 122 -3.84 9.77 -18.89
C THR A 122 -4.16 9.12 -20.24
N ALA A 123 -3.13 8.74 -20.98
CA ALA A 123 -3.25 8.08 -22.29
C ALA A 123 -2.96 6.58 -22.21
N THR A 124 -1.94 6.19 -21.43
CA THR A 124 -1.53 4.79 -21.28
C THR A 124 -1.18 4.44 -19.84
N VAL A 125 -1.34 3.16 -19.50
CA VAL A 125 -0.70 2.52 -18.35
C VAL A 125 0.30 1.52 -18.89
N GLU A 126 1.53 1.54 -18.39
CA GLU A 126 2.63 0.70 -18.87
C GLU A 126 3.31 -0.03 -17.71
N VAL A 127 3.78 -1.25 -17.97
CA VAL A 127 4.65 -2.00 -17.07
C VAL A 127 6.07 -1.92 -17.63
N LEU A 128 7.00 -1.35 -16.87
CA LEU A 128 8.40 -1.18 -17.21
C LEU A 128 9.28 -2.04 -16.30
N PRO A 129 10.47 -2.49 -16.75
CA PRO A 129 11.40 -3.16 -15.86
C PRO A 129 12.00 -2.18 -14.82
N VAL A 130 12.29 -2.68 -13.62
CA VAL A 130 13.19 -2.01 -12.68
C VAL A 130 14.62 -2.29 -13.14
N VAL A 131 15.45 -1.24 -13.19
CA VAL A 131 16.84 -1.37 -13.63
C VAL A 131 17.78 -0.97 -12.50
N HIS A 132 18.62 -1.90 -12.08
CA HIS A 132 19.65 -1.67 -11.08
C HIS A 132 21.00 -1.32 -11.74
N GLY A 133 21.49 -0.09 -11.54
CA GLY A 133 22.80 0.42 -11.99
C GLY A 133 22.76 1.41 -13.18
N ASN A 134 23.88 2.08 -13.45
CA ASN A 134 23.97 3.31 -14.28
C ASN A 134 24.54 3.13 -15.71
N SER A 135 24.38 1.98 -16.38
CA SER A 135 24.86 1.86 -17.78
C SER A 135 23.83 2.39 -18.79
N ALA A 136 24.28 2.99 -19.89
CA ALA A 136 23.38 3.56 -20.91
C ALA A 136 22.43 2.52 -21.54
N ALA A 137 22.89 1.27 -21.71
CA ALA A 137 22.05 0.16 -22.19
C ALA A 137 20.97 -0.24 -21.16
N LYS A 138 21.31 -0.17 -19.87
CA LYS A 138 20.38 -0.37 -18.76
C LYS A 138 19.33 0.75 -18.70
N THR A 139 19.74 2.01 -18.89
CA THR A 139 18.83 3.16 -18.95
C THR A 139 17.87 3.08 -20.14
N ALA A 140 18.32 2.62 -21.31
CA ALA A 140 17.46 2.39 -22.47
C ALA A 140 16.44 1.25 -22.23
N ALA A 141 16.88 0.14 -21.63
CA ALA A 141 15.99 -0.98 -21.26
C ALA A 141 14.93 -0.57 -20.24
N ALA A 142 15.23 0.38 -19.34
CA ALA A 142 14.28 0.94 -18.35
C ALA A 142 13.12 1.72 -18.99
N THR A 143 13.19 2.03 -20.28
CA THR A 143 12.21 2.84 -21.01
C THR A 143 11.32 2.05 -21.96
N THR A 144 11.68 0.80 -22.28
CA THR A 144 10.86 -0.08 -23.13
C THR A 144 9.80 -0.80 -22.28
N PRO A 145 8.50 -0.61 -22.55
CA PRO A 145 7.45 -1.29 -21.81
C PRO A 145 7.43 -2.80 -22.09
N LEU A 146 7.26 -3.58 -21.02
CA LEU A 146 6.94 -5.00 -21.06
C LEU A 146 5.47 -5.24 -21.40
N ALA A 147 4.61 -4.29 -21.02
CA ALA A 147 3.20 -4.26 -21.38
C ALA A 147 2.71 -2.81 -21.48
N THR A 148 1.75 -2.56 -22.38
CA THR A 148 1.13 -1.25 -22.59
C THR A 148 -0.38 -1.42 -22.73
N TYR A 149 -1.13 -0.64 -21.97
CA TYR A 149 -2.58 -0.62 -21.97
C TYR A 149 -3.05 0.79 -22.32
N GLY A 150 -3.70 0.93 -23.48
CA GLY A 150 -4.27 2.20 -23.90
C GLY A 150 -5.58 2.51 -23.16
N ARG A 151 -5.87 3.81 -22.98
CA ARG A 151 -7.08 4.30 -22.29
C ARG A 151 -8.37 3.58 -22.68
N ALA A 152 -8.67 3.49 -23.97
CA ALA A 152 -9.92 2.88 -24.44
C ALA A 152 -10.07 1.40 -24.04
N ALA A 153 -8.97 0.64 -24.05
CA ALA A 153 -8.96 -0.76 -23.61
C ALA A 153 -9.21 -0.87 -22.09
N LEU A 154 -8.64 0.06 -21.31
CA LEU A 154 -8.84 0.13 -19.87
C LEU A 154 -10.27 0.54 -19.49
N GLU A 155 -10.88 1.49 -20.21
CA GLU A 155 -12.29 1.89 -20.03
C GLU A 155 -13.25 0.73 -20.36
N GLN A 156 -12.96 -0.02 -21.43
CA GLN A 156 -13.72 -1.22 -21.78
C GLN A 156 -13.56 -2.31 -20.71
N LEU A 157 -12.35 -2.52 -20.19
CA LEU A 157 -12.08 -3.46 -19.11
C LEU A 157 -12.83 -3.07 -17.84
N ALA A 158 -12.84 -1.78 -17.47
CA ALA A 158 -13.56 -1.29 -16.29
C ALA A 158 -15.07 -1.52 -16.41
N THR A 159 -15.64 -1.27 -17.59
CA THR A 159 -17.06 -1.54 -17.87
C THR A 159 -17.38 -3.03 -17.73
N THR A 160 -16.52 -3.90 -18.29
CA THR A 160 -16.67 -5.35 -18.23
C THR A 160 -16.52 -5.88 -16.80
N SER A 161 -15.60 -5.29 -16.04
CA SER A 161 -15.34 -5.60 -14.63
C SER A 161 -16.57 -5.26 -13.78
N GLN A 162 -17.14 -4.06 -13.94
CA GLN A 162 -18.36 -3.67 -13.24
C GLN A 162 -19.56 -4.58 -13.57
N ALA A 163 -19.73 -4.97 -14.84
CA ALA A 163 -20.77 -5.91 -15.24
C ALA A 163 -20.53 -7.31 -14.65
N SER A 164 -19.27 -7.76 -14.60
CA SER A 164 -18.88 -9.04 -14.01
C SER A 164 -19.10 -9.03 -12.51
N SER A 165 -18.76 -7.96 -11.78
CA SER A 165 -19.01 -7.83 -10.34
C SER A 165 -20.51 -7.91 -10.01
N LYS A 166 -21.38 -7.30 -10.82
CA LYS A 166 -22.84 -7.42 -10.68
C LYS A 166 -23.36 -8.85 -10.89
N THR A 167 -22.71 -9.62 -11.76
CA THR A 167 -23.10 -11.00 -12.09
C THR A 167 -22.45 -12.02 -11.12
N ALA A 168 -21.24 -11.74 -10.64
CA ALA A 168 -20.45 -12.56 -9.73
C ALA A 168 -20.86 -12.45 -8.25
N LEU A 169 -21.74 -11.51 -7.90
CA LEU A 169 -22.44 -11.47 -6.60
C LEU A 169 -23.17 -12.78 -6.27
N ALA A 170 -23.41 -13.66 -7.26
CA ALA A 170 -23.94 -15.01 -7.06
C ALA A 170 -22.87 -16.11 -6.84
N ALA A 171 -21.59 -15.84 -7.10
CA ALA A 171 -20.49 -16.81 -7.05
C ALA A 171 -19.40 -16.50 -6.01
N VAL A 172 -19.25 -15.23 -5.60
CA VAL A 172 -18.39 -14.83 -4.48
C VAL A 172 -19.18 -15.02 -3.17
N PRO A 173 -18.62 -15.66 -2.12
CA PRO A 173 -19.30 -15.76 -0.84
C PRO A 173 -19.70 -14.38 -0.34
N ALA A 174 -20.92 -14.24 0.18
CA ALA A 174 -21.39 -12.97 0.72
C ALA A 174 -20.45 -12.47 1.81
N ALA A 175 -19.92 -11.26 1.64
CA ALA A 175 -18.99 -10.64 2.55
C ALA A 175 -19.52 -9.30 3.07
N THR A 176 -19.04 -8.88 4.23
CA THR A 176 -19.29 -7.53 4.77
C THR A 176 -17.99 -6.95 5.31
N ALA A 177 -17.86 -5.62 5.32
CA ALA A 177 -16.74 -4.94 5.94
C ALA A 177 -17.18 -4.16 7.19
N THR A 178 -16.40 -4.25 8.25
CA THR A 178 -16.55 -3.45 9.48
C THR A 178 -15.29 -2.63 9.71
N THR A 179 -15.44 -1.32 9.89
CA THR A 179 -14.33 -0.45 10.28
C THR A 179 -14.06 -0.60 11.78
N ILE A 180 -12.86 -1.05 12.12
CA ILE A 180 -12.40 -1.25 13.51
C ILE A 180 -11.68 0.00 14.02
N LEU A 181 -10.91 0.65 13.16
CA LEU A 181 -10.19 1.89 13.45
C LEU A 181 -10.29 2.83 12.25
N ASN A 182 -10.78 4.05 12.49
CA ASN A 182 -10.85 5.11 11.48
C ASN A 182 -10.13 6.35 12.02
N ASN A 183 -8.95 6.64 11.47
CA ASN A 183 -8.19 7.85 11.79
C ASN A 183 -8.25 8.89 10.66
N GLY A 184 -9.15 8.69 9.70
CA GLY A 184 -9.37 9.60 8.59
C GLY A 184 -9.38 8.88 7.24
N PRO A 185 -9.27 9.65 6.17
CA PRO A 185 -9.41 9.16 4.79
C PRO A 185 -8.27 8.23 4.39
N SER A 186 -8.61 7.18 3.66
CA SER A 186 -7.67 6.15 3.20
C SER A 186 -6.56 6.71 2.30
N GLY A 187 -6.82 7.76 1.52
CA GLY A 187 -5.77 8.42 0.73
C GLY A 187 -4.66 9.09 1.53
N ILE A 188 -4.80 9.18 2.87
CA ILE A 188 -3.81 9.76 3.78
C ILE A 188 -3.62 8.91 5.06
N LYS A 189 -3.98 7.63 4.98
CA LYS A 189 -3.78 6.64 6.04
C LYS A 189 -3.38 5.35 5.37
N MET A 190 -2.57 4.55 6.04
CA MET A 190 -2.28 3.21 5.57
C MET A 190 -3.42 2.29 6.01
N ASP A 191 -4.10 1.67 5.07
CA ASP A 191 -5.32 0.92 5.34
C ASP A 191 -5.05 -0.58 5.43
N TYR A 192 -5.20 -1.13 6.64
CA TYR A 192 -5.02 -2.55 6.93
C TYR A 192 -6.37 -3.27 6.90
N VAL A 193 -6.41 -4.40 6.20
CA VAL A 193 -7.59 -5.26 6.07
C VAL A 193 -7.28 -6.63 6.66
N PHE A 194 -8.06 -7.04 7.66
CA PHE A 194 -8.03 -8.39 8.21
C PHE A 194 -9.24 -9.17 7.69
N VAL A 195 -8.99 -10.32 7.05
CA VAL A 195 -10.05 -11.19 6.50
C VAL A 195 -9.87 -12.63 6.99
N GLY A 196 -10.96 -13.30 7.34
CA GLY A 196 -10.93 -14.65 7.91
C GLY A 196 -11.12 -15.72 6.85
N ASP A 197 -10.32 -16.78 6.89
CA ASP A 197 -10.51 -17.98 6.09
C ASP A 197 -10.75 -19.22 6.96
N GLY A 198 -11.61 -20.13 6.51
CA GLY A 198 -11.92 -21.36 7.24
C GLY A 198 -12.87 -21.18 8.42
N TYR A 199 -13.57 -20.05 8.52
CA TYR A 199 -14.63 -19.82 9.51
C TYR A 199 -15.99 -20.00 8.83
N THR A 200 -16.78 -20.97 9.28
CA THR A 200 -18.15 -21.16 8.79
C THR A 200 -19.09 -20.04 9.25
N ALA A 201 -20.28 -19.96 8.66
CA ALA A 201 -21.30 -19.00 9.09
C ALA A 201 -21.62 -19.10 10.60
N ALA A 202 -21.58 -20.31 11.18
CA ALA A 202 -21.78 -20.53 12.60
C ALA A 202 -20.59 -20.07 13.47
N GLU A 203 -19.41 -19.90 12.89
CA GLU A 203 -18.17 -19.50 13.56
C GLU A 203 -17.87 -18.01 13.40
N MET A 204 -18.77 -17.20 12.84
CA MET A 204 -18.53 -15.76 12.67
C MET A 204 -18.23 -15.04 13.98
N GLY A 205 -18.86 -15.43 15.10
CA GLY A 205 -18.51 -14.89 16.41
C GLY A 205 -17.07 -15.23 16.84
N LYS A 206 -16.59 -16.44 16.49
CA LYS A 206 -15.19 -16.86 16.72
C LYS A 206 -14.24 -16.04 15.84
N TRP A 207 -14.54 -15.90 14.55
CA TRP A 207 -13.77 -15.07 13.62
C TRP A 207 -13.56 -13.66 14.16
N GLN A 208 -14.65 -13.01 14.60
CA GLN A 208 -14.60 -11.64 15.12
C GLN A 208 -13.69 -11.52 16.34
N ALA A 209 -13.72 -12.50 17.25
CA ALA A 209 -12.85 -12.55 18.42
C ALA A 209 -11.37 -12.78 18.04
N ASP A 210 -11.12 -13.68 17.11
CA ASP A 210 -9.77 -14.00 16.61
C ASP A 210 -9.15 -12.81 15.87
N ALA A 211 -9.92 -12.16 14.99
CA ALA A 211 -9.53 -10.91 14.33
C ALA A 211 -9.16 -9.84 15.36
N GLN A 212 -9.98 -9.65 16.39
CA GLN A 212 -9.70 -8.66 17.44
C GLN A 212 -8.43 -8.99 18.23
N LYS A 213 -8.18 -10.28 18.52
CA LYS A 213 -6.95 -10.73 19.18
C LYS A 213 -5.71 -10.38 18.34
N VAL A 214 -5.74 -10.65 17.04
CA VAL A 214 -4.63 -10.34 16.13
C VAL A 214 -4.44 -8.82 16.01
N ILE A 215 -5.52 -8.06 15.80
CA ILE A 215 -5.49 -6.59 15.74
C ILE A 215 -4.90 -5.99 17.02
N ASN A 216 -5.30 -6.52 18.19
CA ASN A 216 -4.76 -6.07 19.47
C ASN A 216 -3.26 -6.39 19.59
N GLY A 217 -2.83 -7.57 19.12
CA GLY A 217 -1.41 -7.93 19.09
C GLY A 217 -0.59 -6.99 18.21
N PHE A 218 -1.11 -6.64 17.03
CA PHE A 218 -0.50 -5.64 16.17
C PHE A 218 -0.43 -4.28 16.85
N LEU A 219 -1.53 -3.79 17.40
CA LEU A 219 -1.58 -2.48 18.05
C LEU A 219 -0.81 -2.42 19.38
N ALA A 220 -0.46 -3.56 19.97
CA ALA A 220 0.43 -3.64 21.13
C ALA A 220 1.91 -3.54 20.74
N ASP A 221 2.25 -3.78 19.47
CA ASP A 221 3.60 -3.59 18.97
C ASP A 221 4.00 -2.10 19.04
N PRO A 222 5.20 -1.75 19.55
CA PRO A 222 5.60 -0.36 19.70
C PRO A 222 5.57 0.47 18.41
N VAL A 223 5.89 -0.13 17.25
CA VAL A 223 5.89 0.59 15.97
C VAL A 223 4.47 0.89 15.52
N PHE A 224 3.56 -0.07 15.58
CA PHE A 224 2.16 0.14 15.21
C PHE A 224 1.44 1.02 16.24
N ALA A 225 1.73 0.87 17.54
CA ALA A 225 1.20 1.73 18.59
C ALA A 225 1.59 3.20 18.36
N ALA A 226 2.87 3.47 18.09
CA ALA A 226 3.37 4.82 17.84
C ALA A 226 2.80 5.45 16.56
N ASN A 227 2.42 4.64 15.57
CA ASN A 227 1.87 5.08 14.30
C ASN A 227 0.35 4.84 14.18
N LYS A 228 -0.35 4.55 15.29
CA LYS A 228 -1.77 4.19 15.28
C LYS A 228 -2.64 5.24 14.60
N SER A 229 -2.32 6.53 14.74
CA SER A 229 -3.05 7.64 14.09
C SER A 229 -2.82 7.75 12.58
N SER A 230 -1.83 7.03 12.03
CA SER A 230 -1.48 7.03 10.61
C SER A 230 -2.09 5.88 9.83
N MET A 231 -2.94 5.06 10.45
CA MET A 231 -3.54 3.87 9.83
C MET A 231 -5.05 3.80 10.03
N ASN A 232 -5.72 3.10 9.12
CA ASN A 232 -7.08 2.60 9.32
C ASN A 232 -7.05 1.07 9.44
N ILE A 233 -8.03 0.50 10.13
CA ILE A 233 -8.18 -0.96 10.25
C ILE A 233 -9.61 -1.35 9.91
N ARG A 234 -9.75 -2.29 8.99
CA ARG A 234 -11.03 -2.90 8.61
C ARG A 234 -10.97 -4.41 8.79
N ARG A 235 -12.10 -4.98 9.17
CA ARG A 235 -12.33 -6.43 9.22
C ARG A 235 -13.31 -6.80 8.12
N VAL A 236 -12.98 -7.80 7.32
CA VAL A 236 -13.88 -8.39 6.33
C VAL A 236 -14.40 -9.72 6.86
N ASP A 237 -15.72 -9.84 6.94
CA ASP A 237 -16.43 -11.02 7.40
C ASP A 237 -16.94 -11.78 6.19
N VAL A 238 -16.45 -13.01 6.01
CA VAL A 238 -16.82 -13.92 4.92
C VAL A 238 -16.90 -15.34 5.45
N ALA A 239 -17.97 -16.07 5.12
CA ALA A 239 -18.16 -17.45 5.56
C ALA A 239 -17.50 -18.44 4.59
N SER A 240 -16.77 -19.40 5.15
CA SER A 240 -16.29 -20.61 4.47
C SER A 240 -17.33 -21.73 4.53
N ASN A 241 -17.32 -22.65 3.56
CA ASN A 241 -18.21 -23.81 3.57
C ASN A 241 -17.80 -24.84 4.64
N GLN A 242 -16.49 -24.94 4.94
CA GLN A 242 -15.95 -25.83 5.96
C GLN A 242 -15.06 -25.08 6.95
N SER A 243 -15.01 -25.60 8.18
CA SER A 243 -14.13 -25.12 9.24
C SER A 243 -12.72 -25.69 9.08
N GLY A 244 -11.70 -24.86 9.26
CA GLY A 244 -10.28 -25.23 9.18
C GLY A 244 -9.59 -24.75 7.92
N ALA A 245 -8.49 -25.42 7.57
CA ALA A 245 -7.71 -25.20 6.36
C ALA A 245 -7.23 -26.55 5.82
N ASP A 246 -6.75 -26.60 4.59
CA ASP A 246 -6.08 -27.77 4.06
C ASP A 246 -4.81 -28.06 4.90
N GLU A 247 -4.58 -29.34 5.18
CA GLU A 247 -3.32 -29.85 5.71
C GLU A 247 -2.82 -30.92 4.73
N ILE A 248 -2.14 -30.46 3.67
CA ILE A 248 -1.74 -31.28 2.52
C ILE A 248 -0.87 -32.46 2.95
N ASP A 249 0.04 -32.22 3.89
CA ASP A 249 0.93 -33.22 4.51
C ASP A 249 0.19 -34.30 5.31
N LYS A 250 -1.09 -34.07 5.65
CA LYS A 250 -1.96 -35.01 6.36
C LYS A 250 -3.11 -35.54 5.50
N GLY A 251 -3.19 -35.14 4.23
CA GLY A 251 -4.29 -35.48 3.33
C GLY A 251 -5.65 -34.92 3.76
N ILE A 252 -5.66 -33.79 4.49
CA ILE A 252 -6.89 -33.10 4.91
C ILE A 252 -7.16 -31.96 3.92
N TYR A 253 -8.36 -31.95 3.34
CA TYR A 253 -8.80 -30.90 2.42
C TYR A 253 -10.14 -30.32 2.88
N LYS A 254 -10.27 -28.99 2.81
CA LYS A 254 -11.36 -28.17 3.31
C LYS A 254 -11.76 -27.16 2.22
N ASP A 255 -13.05 -27.10 1.94
CA ASP A 255 -13.64 -26.09 1.08
C ASP A 255 -13.78 -24.76 1.86
N THR A 256 -12.75 -23.91 1.76
CA THR A 256 -12.70 -22.60 2.42
C THR A 256 -12.91 -21.46 1.44
N ALA A 257 -13.24 -20.27 1.96
CA ALA A 257 -13.55 -19.12 1.12
C ALA A 257 -12.36 -18.66 0.26
N MET A 258 -11.13 -18.88 0.72
CA MET A 258 -9.88 -18.42 0.09
C MET A 258 -8.86 -19.54 -0.16
N ASP A 259 -9.26 -20.81 -0.07
CA ASP A 259 -8.40 -22.00 -0.27
C ASP A 259 -7.13 -21.99 0.59
N GLY A 260 -7.30 -21.71 1.89
CA GLY A 260 -6.22 -21.72 2.87
C GLY A 260 -5.59 -23.11 3.01
N ALA A 261 -4.27 -23.21 2.82
CA ALA A 261 -3.57 -24.50 2.85
C ALA A 261 -2.21 -24.44 3.55
N PHE A 262 -1.98 -25.37 4.48
CA PHE A 262 -0.67 -25.64 5.06
C PHE A 262 0.12 -26.62 4.19
N GLY A 263 1.45 -26.52 4.25
CA GLY A 263 2.33 -27.46 3.56
C GLY A 263 2.53 -27.13 2.08
N CYS A 264 2.25 -25.89 1.67
CA CYS A 264 2.45 -25.49 0.28
C CYS A 264 3.89 -25.78 -0.15
N TYR A 265 4.07 -26.22 -1.40
CA TYR A 265 5.38 -26.51 -1.97
C TYR A 265 6.21 -27.52 -1.15
N ASN A 266 5.54 -28.38 -0.36
CA ASN A 266 6.14 -29.34 0.57
C ASN A 266 6.93 -28.69 1.71
N ILE A 267 6.53 -27.49 2.14
CA ILE A 267 7.18 -26.72 3.20
C ILE A 267 6.28 -26.73 4.42
N ASP A 268 6.70 -27.42 5.49
CA ASP A 268 5.94 -27.46 6.73
C ASP A 268 5.66 -26.03 7.24
N ARG A 269 4.43 -25.79 7.71
CA ARG A 269 3.94 -24.50 8.27
C ARG A 269 3.80 -23.35 7.29
N LEU A 270 4.23 -23.49 6.03
CA LEU A 270 3.88 -22.50 5.01
C LEU A 270 2.37 -22.54 4.77
N LEU A 271 1.71 -21.41 5.06
CA LEU A 271 0.26 -21.23 4.90
C LEU A 271 0.00 -20.34 3.69
N CYS A 272 -0.63 -20.87 2.65
CA CYS A 272 -1.01 -20.09 1.47
C CYS A 272 -2.51 -19.92 1.37
N VAL A 273 -2.93 -19.00 0.50
CA VAL A 273 -4.30 -18.75 0.07
C VAL A 273 -4.31 -18.47 -1.42
N ASP A 274 -5.46 -18.65 -2.06
CA ASP A 274 -5.70 -18.15 -3.41
C ASP A 274 -5.85 -16.61 -3.37
N SER A 275 -4.81 -15.90 -3.82
CA SER A 275 -4.80 -14.43 -3.79
C SER A 275 -5.88 -13.81 -4.68
N THR A 276 -6.30 -14.48 -5.77
CA THR A 276 -7.38 -13.99 -6.63
C THR A 276 -8.71 -14.02 -5.87
N LYS A 277 -9.01 -15.09 -5.13
CA LYS A 277 -10.18 -15.16 -4.25
C LYS A 277 -10.13 -14.08 -3.17
N VAL A 278 -8.98 -13.88 -2.53
CA VAL A 278 -8.79 -12.82 -1.52
C VAL A 278 -9.16 -11.44 -2.09
N TYR A 279 -8.55 -11.07 -3.21
CA TYR A 279 -8.79 -9.75 -3.82
C TYR A 279 -10.22 -9.57 -4.33
N ASN A 280 -10.87 -10.64 -4.80
CA ASN A 280 -12.28 -10.59 -5.22
C ASN A 280 -13.21 -10.40 -4.02
N ILE A 281 -12.99 -11.13 -2.92
CA ILE A 281 -13.78 -11.01 -1.69
C ILE A 281 -13.59 -9.62 -1.09
N VAL A 282 -12.35 -9.19 -0.85
CA VAL A 282 -12.06 -7.88 -0.25
C VAL A 282 -12.54 -6.73 -1.15
N GLY A 283 -12.30 -6.83 -2.46
CA GLY A 283 -12.73 -5.82 -3.44
C GLY A 283 -14.25 -5.74 -3.63
N SER A 284 -15.02 -6.74 -3.20
CA SER A 284 -16.49 -6.69 -3.25
C SER A 284 -17.11 -5.77 -2.19
N VAL A 285 -16.35 -5.44 -1.13
CA VAL A 285 -16.84 -4.69 0.03
C VAL A 285 -16.01 -3.45 0.40
N LEU A 286 -14.82 -3.30 -0.17
CA LEU A 286 -13.91 -2.17 0.08
C LEU A 286 -13.48 -1.52 -1.23
N LYS A 287 -13.19 -0.21 -1.20
CA LYS A 287 -12.60 0.51 -2.33
C LYS A 287 -11.10 0.20 -2.50
N PRO A 288 -10.50 0.48 -3.68
CA PRO A 288 -9.08 0.25 -3.92
C PRO A 288 -8.12 0.89 -2.91
N ASP A 289 -8.42 2.10 -2.45
CA ASP A 289 -7.60 2.82 -1.47
C ASP A 289 -7.83 2.37 -0.03
N GLU A 290 -8.79 1.49 0.25
CA GLU A 290 -9.11 0.99 1.59
C GLU A 290 -8.42 -0.33 1.95
N ARG A 291 -7.45 -0.77 1.13
CA ARG A 291 -6.84 -2.10 1.18
C ARG A 291 -5.34 -2.12 0.82
N ASP A 292 -4.55 -1.23 1.44
CA ASP A 292 -3.09 -1.18 1.24
C ASP A 292 -2.39 -2.47 1.68
N VAL A 293 -2.81 -3.03 2.82
CA VAL A 293 -2.24 -4.27 3.38
C VAL A 293 -3.37 -5.24 3.70
N ILE A 294 -3.35 -6.42 3.09
CA ILE A 294 -4.33 -7.47 3.34
C ILE A 294 -3.66 -8.59 4.14
N VAL A 295 -4.28 -8.94 5.26
CA VAL A 295 -3.86 -9.99 6.19
C VAL A 295 -4.98 -11.02 6.29
N VAL A 296 -4.71 -12.25 5.82
CA VAL A 296 -5.64 -13.37 5.93
C VAL A 296 -5.33 -14.17 7.19
N ILE A 297 -6.33 -14.39 8.03
CA ILE A 297 -6.24 -15.19 9.24
C ILE A 297 -6.98 -16.51 9.01
N SER A 298 -6.25 -17.62 9.00
CA SER A 298 -6.83 -18.95 8.84
C SER A 298 -7.31 -19.52 10.18
N ASN A 299 -8.49 -20.14 10.19
CA ASN A 299 -9.08 -20.82 11.34
C ASN A 299 -8.33 -22.13 11.68
N SER A 300 -7.11 -22.01 12.16
CA SER A 300 -6.29 -23.16 12.57
C SER A 300 -5.37 -22.79 13.72
N THR A 301 -5.15 -23.72 14.64
CA THR A 301 -4.15 -23.59 15.71
C THR A 301 -2.81 -24.19 15.33
N ARG A 302 -2.70 -24.82 14.15
CA ARG A 302 -1.42 -25.24 13.59
C ARG A 302 -0.62 -23.98 13.26
N TYR A 303 0.57 -23.92 13.82
CA TYR A 303 1.50 -22.81 13.58
C TYR A 303 1.84 -22.70 12.09
N GLY A 304 1.70 -21.49 11.56
CA GLY A 304 2.08 -21.15 10.19
C GLY A 304 1.65 -19.75 9.78
N GLY A 305 2.20 -19.33 8.64
CA GLY A 305 2.02 -18.00 8.06
C GLY A 305 3.02 -17.77 6.92
N SER A 306 2.88 -16.64 6.24
CA SER A 306 3.84 -16.15 5.25
C SER A 306 3.54 -14.69 4.87
N GLY A 307 4.54 -13.99 4.36
CA GLY A 307 4.39 -12.66 3.76
C GLY A 307 4.12 -12.68 2.25
N GLY A 308 4.20 -11.49 1.65
CA GLY A 308 3.95 -11.23 0.23
C GLY A 308 2.79 -10.24 0.03
N ASP A 309 2.21 -10.18 -1.17
CA ASP A 309 1.08 -9.27 -1.49
C ASP A 309 -0.10 -9.40 -0.53
N VAL A 310 -0.33 -10.63 -0.07
CA VAL A 310 -1.31 -10.98 0.95
C VAL A 310 -0.53 -11.73 2.01
N ALA A 311 -0.49 -11.17 3.22
CA ALA A 311 0.08 -11.85 4.37
C ALA A 311 -0.92 -12.89 4.89
N THR A 312 -0.41 -14.03 5.34
CA THR A 312 -1.21 -15.10 5.94
C THR A 312 -0.71 -15.42 7.33
N LEU A 313 -1.63 -15.73 8.25
CA LEU A 313 -1.30 -16.29 9.54
C LEU A 313 -2.37 -17.24 10.07
N SER A 314 -1.94 -18.19 10.89
CA SER A 314 -2.84 -19.01 11.72
C SER A 314 -3.15 -18.35 13.07
N MET A 315 -3.97 -19.01 13.90
CA MET A 315 -4.24 -18.59 15.28
C MET A 315 -3.30 -19.22 16.33
N ALA A 316 -2.15 -19.75 15.92
CA ALA A 316 -1.10 -20.18 16.85
C ALA A 316 -0.45 -18.99 17.58
N ASP A 317 0.04 -19.20 18.80
CA ASP A 317 0.49 -18.10 19.68
C ASP A 317 1.59 -17.20 19.10
N GLN A 318 2.48 -17.74 18.27
CA GLN A 318 3.58 -17.00 17.65
C GLN A 318 3.27 -16.48 16.25
N SER A 319 2.08 -16.77 15.71
CA SER A 319 1.71 -16.31 14.37
C SER A 319 1.61 -14.78 14.28
N ILE A 320 1.38 -14.08 15.38
CA ILE A 320 1.42 -12.61 15.42
C ILE A 320 2.85 -12.10 15.21
N GLU A 321 3.86 -12.71 15.85
CA GLU A 321 5.26 -12.31 15.68
C GLU A 321 5.73 -12.55 14.25
N ILE A 322 5.37 -13.67 13.63
CA ILE A 322 5.62 -13.90 12.19
C ILE A 322 4.93 -12.81 11.38
N ALA A 323 3.63 -12.58 11.58
CA ALA A 323 2.90 -11.61 10.79
C ALA A 323 3.51 -10.19 10.88
N LEU A 324 4.02 -9.81 12.06
CA LEU A 324 4.77 -8.57 12.24
C LEU A 324 6.06 -8.57 11.44
N HIS A 325 6.85 -9.64 11.47
CA HIS A 325 8.06 -9.79 10.66
C HIS A 325 7.75 -9.68 9.15
N GLU A 326 6.74 -10.41 8.66
CA GLU A 326 6.34 -10.46 7.25
C GLU A 326 5.80 -9.12 6.73
N ILE A 327 5.19 -8.33 7.61
CA ILE A 327 4.78 -6.96 7.29
C ILE A 327 6.00 -6.03 7.21
N GLY A 328 7.09 -6.34 7.89
CA GLY A 328 8.40 -5.70 7.68
C GLY A 328 8.79 -5.65 6.20
N HIS A 329 8.68 -6.80 5.51
CA HIS A 329 8.91 -6.86 4.07
C HIS A 329 7.79 -6.18 3.28
N THR A 330 6.54 -6.56 3.59
CA THR A 330 5.37 -6.22 2.76
C THR A 330 5.05 -4.72 2.77
N ALA A 331 5.10 -4.08 3.93
CA ALA A 331 4.76 -2.68 4.12
C ALA A 331 6.00 -1.78 4.14
N PHE A 332 7.11 -2.24 4.71
CA PHE A 332 8.24 -1.36 5.06
C PHE A 332 9.51 -1.58 4.24
N ALA A 333 9.48 -2.54 3.30
CA ALA A 333 10.62 -2.84 2.42
C ALA A 333 11.92 -3.12 3.19
N LEU A 334 11.80 -3.77 4.35
CA LEU A 334 12.93 -4.26 5.13
C LEU A 334 13.45 -5.57 4.52
N ALA A 335 14.75 -5.80 4.64
CA ALA A 335 15.37 -7.07 4.27
C ALA A 335 15.41 -7.99 5.48
N ASP A 336 15.69 -9.26 5.23
CA ASP A 336 16.11 -10.15 6.30
C ASP A 336 17.50 -9.79 6.82
N GLU A 337 17.61 -9.70 8.13
CA GLU A 337 18.86 -9.41 8.83
C GLU A 337 19.58 -10.69 9.27
N TYR A 338 19.01 -11.87 9.02
CA TYR A 338 19.66 -13.14 9.29
C TYR A 338 20.62 -13.59 8.18
N GLU A 339 21.59 -14.41 8.54
CA GLU A 339 22.79 -14.69 7.75
C GLU A 339 22.82 -16.05 7.04
N TYR A 340 21.70 -16.76 6.96
CA TYR A 340 21.59 -18.09 6.35
C TYR A 340 20.57 -18.11 5.21
N GLY A 341 20.88 -18.88 4.16
CA GLY A 341 20.10 -18.95 2.92
C GLY A 341 21.00 -18.77 1.69
N THR A 342 20.42 -18.35 0.57
CA THR A 342 21.17 -18.09 -0.67
C THR A 342 21.75 -16.68 -0.63
N CYS A 343 23.06 -16.59 -0.38
CA CYS A 343 23.78 -15.31 -0.37
C CYS A 343 24.01 -14.77 -1.79
N ASP A 344 23.73 -13.48 -2.00
CA ASP A 344 24.08 -12.72 -3.21
C ASP A 344 24.75 -11.39 -2.85
N THR A 345 25.98 -11.17 -3.31
CA THR A 345 26.76 -9.93 -3.08
C THR A 345 27.08 -9.18 -4.37
N SER A 346 26.32 -9.42 -5.44
CA SER A 346 26.59 -8.86 -6.78
C SER A 346 26.29 -7.36 -6.90
N ALA A 347 25.41 -6.82 -6.06
CA ALA A 347 25.03 -5.41 -6.04
C ALA A 347 24.66 -4.94 -4.63
N GLU A 348 24.84 -3.65 -4.36
CA GLU A 348 24.38 -3.04 -3.12
C GLU A 348 22.84 -3.20 -3.01
N PRO A 349 22.33 -3.84 -1.94
CA PRO A 349 20.90 -3.94 -1.71
C PRO A 349 20.29 -2.54 -1.63
N ALA A 350 19.01 -2.37 -1.91
CA ALA A 350 18.39 -1.06 -1.81
C ALA A 350 17.52 -0.87 -0.55
N GLN A 351 17.26 -1.95 0.21
CA GLN A 351 16.73 -1.85 1.57
C GLN A 351 17.72 -1.16 2.52
N VAL A 352 17.17 -0.47 3.51
CA VAL A 352 17.96 0.43 4.37
C VAL A 352 18.66 -0.29 5.51
N ASP A 353 18.29 -1.53 5.81
CA ASP A 353 18.68 -2.33 6.97
C ASP A 353 19.74 -3.40 6.65
N VAL A 354 20.23 -3.45 5.42
CA VAL A 354 21.36 -4.30 5.02
C VAL A 354 22.28 -3.58 4.05
N SER A 355 23.58 -3.88 4.02
CA SER A 355 24.53 -3.22 3.10
C SER A 355 25.76 -4.08 2.79
N LEU A 356 26.38 -3.89 1.62
CA LEU A 356 27.73 -4.41 1.34
C LEU A 356 28.83 -3.52 1.96
N ASN A 357 28.50 -2.29 2.37
CA ASN A 357 29.44 -1.35 2.96
C ASN A 357 29.66 -1.65 4.45
N GLY A 358 30.84 -2.21 4.77
CA GLY A 358 31.27 -2.52 6.14
C GLY A 358 31.86 -1.36 6.92
N THR A 359 31.76 -0.13 6.42
CA THR A 359 32.39 1.05 7.02
C THR A 359 31.36 2.02 7.61
N ARG A 360 31.81 3.08 8.30
CA ARG A 360 30.92 4.07 8.91
C ARG A 360 30.12 4.88 7.88
N SER A 361 30.48 4.85 6.60
CA SER A 361 29.71 5.48 5.51
C SER A 361 28.55 4.61 5.01
N VAL A 362 28.20 3.53 5.72
CA VAL A 362 27.01 2.71 5.48
C VAL A 362 25.72 3.54 5.52
N LYS A 363 24.62 3.01 4.99
CA LYS A 363 23.32 3.69 4.85
C LYS A 363 22.81 4.34 6.15
N TRP A 364 22.99 3.67 7.28
CA TRP A 364 22.60 4.15 8.62
C TRP A 364 23.76 4.75 9.41
N GLY A 365 24.86 5.12 8.74
CA GLY A 365 26.09 5.60 9.37
C GLY A 365 25.90 6.81 10.29
N ASN A 366 24.90 7.65 9.99
CA ASN A 366 24.51 8.80 10.80
C ASN A 366 23.86 8.45 12.15
N LEU A 367 23.41 7.20 12.32
CA LEU A 367 22.84 6.68 13.57
C LEU A 367 23.89 5.96 14.44
N ILE A 368 25.09 5.71 13.90
CA ILE A 368 26.16 5.05 14.65
C ILE A 368 26.84 6.08 15.57
N SER A 369 26.81 5.82 16.88
CA SER A 369 27.56 6.63 17.85
C SER A 369 29.05 6.71 17.48
N ALA A 370 29.66 7.87 17.73
CA ALA A 370 31.10 8.07 17.54
C ALA A 370 31.95 7.06 18.32
N SER A 371 31.45 6.56 19.45
CA SER A 371 32.14 5.58 20.30
C SER A 371 31.97 4.12 19.85
N THR A 372 31.00 3.80 18.99
CA THR A 372 30.78 2.43 18.52
C THR A 372 31.84 2.08 17.46
N PRO A 373 32.71 1.08 17.68
CA PRO A 373 33.67 0.61 16.68
C PRO A 373 32.97 0.03 15.44
N VAL A 374 33.59 0.22 14.27
CA VAL A 374 33.09 -0.26 12.98
C VAL A 374 34.25 -0.96 12.25
N PRO A 375 34.10 -2.24 11.81
CA PRO A 375 32.95 -3.12 12.02
C PRO A 375 32.67 -3.43 13.50
N THR A 376 31.40 -3.62 13.84
CA THR A 376 30.94 -3.83 15.22
C THR A 376 30.92 -5.33 15.54
N GLN A 377 31.58 -5.71 16.63
CA GLN A 377 31.69 -7.11 17.05
C GLN A 377 30.40 -7.58 17.76
N PRO A 378 29.81 -8.73 17.37
CA PRO A 378 28.68 -9.32 18.09
C PRO A 378 29.04 -9.65 19.56
N GLY A 379 28.06 -9.56 20.46
CA GLY A 379 28.19 -9.88 21.88
C GLY A 379 28.91 -8.83 22.72
N MET A 380 29.45 -7.77 22.09
CA MET A 380 30.20 -6.71 22.78
C MET A 380 29.32 -5.54 23.24
N TYR A 381 28.11 -5.40 22.67
CA TYR A 381 27.22 -4.27 22.90
C TYR A 381 25.82 -4.75 23.27
N ALA A 382 25.08 -3.93 24.03
CA ALA A 382 23.68 -4.22 24.28
C ALA A 382 22.90 -4.23 22.95
N ASN A 383 21.95 -5.16 22.82
CA ASN A 383 21.13 -5.22 21.63
C ASN A 383 20.36 -3.89 21.41
N GLY A 384 20.31 -3.43 20.16
CA GLY A 384 19.81 -2.10 19.79
C GLY A 384 20.89 -1.02 19.65
N THR A 385 22.14 -1.30 20.04
CA THR A 385 23.27 -0.45 19.67
C THR A 385 23.44 -0.46 18.15
N VAL A 386 23.30 0.70 17.51
CA VAL A 386 23.49 0.82 16.06
C VAL A 386 24.97 0.76 15.73
N GLY A 387 25.34 -0.18 14.88
CA GLY A 387 26.70 -0.49 14.47
C GLY A 387 26.73 -1.08 13.06
N VAL A 388 27.82 -1.76 12.71
CA VAL A 388 27.97 -2.45 11.42
C VAL A 388 28.33 -3.90 11.73
N PHE A 389 27.32 -4.72 11.97
CA PHE A 389 27.49 -6.12 12.36
C PHE A 389 27.60 -6.98 11.11
N GLN A 390 28.65 -7.80 11.00
CA GLN A 390 28.82 -8.71 9.89
C GLN A 390 27.75 -9.79 9.89
N GLY A 391 27.20 -10.07 8.71
CA GLY A 391 26.13 -11.02 8.48
C GLY A 391 24.77 -10.35 8.33
N GLY A 392 24.03 -10.74 7.30
CA GLY A 392 22.69 -10.24 6.98
C GLY A 392 22.30 -10.59 5.55
N GLN A 393 20.99 -10.58 5.26
CA GLN A 393 20.42 -10.95 3.96
C GLN A 393 21.06 -12.21 3.38
N TYR A 394 21.00 -13.27 4.20
CA TYR A 394 21.42 -14.65 3.89
C TYR A 394 22.93 -14.86 3.73
N CYS A 395 23.73 -13.81 3.92
CA CYS A 395 25.18 -13.85 3.80
C CYS A 395 25.83 -13.86 5.19
N THR A 396 26.68 -14.84 5.48
CA THR A 396 27.52 -14.89 6.69
C THR A 396 28.69 -13.89 6.66
N ALA A 397 29.07 -13.42 5.47
CA ALA A 397 30.11 -12.43 5.26
C ALA A 397 29.82 -11.57 4.03
N GLY A 398 30.42 -10.40 3.94
CA GLY A 398 30.27 -9.48 2.79
C GLY A 398 29.00 -8.62 2.82
N LYS A 399 28.05 -8.91 3.72
CA LYS A 399 26.93 -8.04 4.07
C LYS A 399 26.93 -7.71 5.56
N TYR A 400 26.30 -6.60 5.89
CA TYR A 400 26.22 -6.06 7.23
C TYR A 400 24.78 -5.66 7.56
N ARG A 401 24.43 -5.77 8.85
CA ARG A 401 23.16 -5.34 9.43
C ARG A 401 23.39 -4.28 10.53
N PRO A 402 22.37 -3.47 10.88
CA PRO A 402 22.54 -2.30 11.73
C PRO A 402 22.61 -2.61 13.22
N THR A 403 22.03 -3.72 13.67
CA THR A 403 22.00 -4.09 15.09
C THR A 403 22.37 -5.55 15.28
N GLU A 404 22.75 -5.93 16.49
CA GLU A 404 23.12 -7.32 16.77
C GLU A 404 21.96 -8.28 16.49
N ASN A 405 20.75 -7.91 16.91
CA ASN A 405 19.52 -8.65 16.61
C ASN A 405 18.31 -7.71 16.49
N SER A 406 17.41 -7.99 15.55
CA SER A 406 16.15 -7.26 15.38
C SER A 406 15.02 -8.24 15.07
N ARG A 407 13.78 -7.74 14.98
CA ARG A 407 12.65 -8.54 14.48
C ARG A 407 12.89 -9.12 13.08
N MET A 408 13.65 -8.43 12.23
CA MET A 408 14.01 -8.90 10.89
C MET A 408 15.09 -9.99 10.91
N ARG A 409 15.59 -10.36 12.09
CA ARG A 409 16.53 -11.47 12.28
C ARG A 409 15.99 -12.58 13.18
N THR A 410 15.21 -12.25 14.21
CA THR A 410 14.65 -13.22 15.16
C THR A 410 13.33 -12.70 15.72
N LEU A 411 12.28 -13.53 15.72
CA LEU A 411 10.98 -13.18 16.26
C LEU A 411 11.03 -12.82 17.76
N GLY A 412 10.13 -11.94 18.21
CA GLY A 412 10.07 -11.48 19.60
C GLY A 412 11.11 -10.41 19.97
N TYR A 413 12.01 -10.04 19.06
CA TYR A 413 12.93 -8.93 19.26
C TYR A 413 12.32 -7.58 18.80
N PRO A 414 12.77 -6.44 19.35
CA PRO A 414 12.39 -5.12 18.85
C PRO A 414 12.87 -4.87 17.41
N TRP A 415 12.26 -3.88 16.75
CA TRP A 415 12.64 -3.43 15.41
C TRP A 415 13.99 -2.69 15.38
N HIS A 416 14.24 -1.85 16.39
CA HIS A 416 15.38 -0.95 16.51
C HIS A 416 15.43 0.18 15.48
N ALA A 417 16.28 1.17 15.76
CA ALA A 417 16.21 2.51 15.20
C ALA A 417 16.24 2.59 13.66
N VAL A 418 16.99 1.71 12.98
CA VAL A 418 17.08 1.69 11.51
C VAL A 418 15.77 1.23 10.90
N ASN A 419 15.23 0.11 11.39
CA ASN A 419 13.98 -0.46 10.89
C ASN A 419 12.80 0.44 11.25
N GLU A 420 12.74 0.94 12.49
CA GLU A 420 11.74 1.92 12.92
C GLU A 420 11.80 3.20 12.07
N GLY A 421 12.99 3.63 11.66
CA GLY A 421 13.19 4.74 10.73
C GLY A 421 12.57 4.46 9.37
N ALA A 422 12.77 3.26 8.81
CA ALA A 422 12.14 2.82 7.57
C ALA A 422 10.61 2.84 7.70
N VAL A 423 10.07 2.30 8.80
CA VAL A 423 8.63 2.28 9.05
C VAL A 423 8.06 3.70 9.12
N ARG A 424 8.70 4.60 9.87
CA ARG A 424 8.29 6.02 9.94
C ARG A 424 8.30 6.68 8.57
N ASN A 425 9.29 6.39 7.72
CA ASN A 425 9.36 6.94 6.37
C ASN A 425 8.21 6.45 5.48
N VAL A 426 7.76 5.19 5.63
CA VAL A 426 6.59 4.69 4.91
C VAL A 426 5.31 5.35 5.41
N PHE A 427 5.06 5.40 6.72
CA PHE A 427 3.88 6.09 7.24
C PHE A 427 3.86 7.57 6.84
N ALA A 428 5.03 8.22 6.75
CA ALA A 428 5.14 9.60 6.26
C ALA A 428 4.75 9.79 4.79
N LYS A 429 4.71 8.72 3.96
CA LYS A 429 4.14 8.76 2.60
C LYS A 429 2.61 8.83 2.63
N TYR A 430 1.99 8.32 3.69
CA TYR A 430 0.56 8.39 3.92
C TYR A 430 0.16 9.65 4.72
N THR A 431 1.07 10.39 5.36
CA THR A 431 0.66 11.56 6.15
C THR A 431 0.37 12.79 5.29
N GLY A 432 -0.90 13.22 5.26
CA GLY A 432 -1.25 14.61 4.99
C GLY A 432 -0.89 15.53 6.18
N VAL A 433 -0.52 16.77 5.91
CA VAL A 433 -0.32 17.83 6.89
C VAL A 433 -1.69 18.24 7.47
N THR A 434 -1.83 18.20 8.79
CA THR A 434 -3.03 18.70 9.47
C THR A 434 -2.82 20.13 9.93
N GLN A 435 -3.72 21.03 9.57
CA GLN A 435 -3.75 22.42 9.99
C GLN A 435 -5.13 22.78 10.53
N THR A 436 -5.19 23.32 11.73
CA THR A 436 -6.41 23.81 12.36
C THR A 436 -6.45 25.33 12.41
N GLY A 437 -7.64 25.91 12.45
CA GLY A 437 -7.82 27.35 12.65
C GLY A 437 -9.27 27.70 12.98
N THR A 438 -9.58 28.99 13.05
CA THR A 438 -10.94 29.50 13.26
C THR A 438 -11.24 30.56 12.21
N LEU A 439 -12.41 30.46 11.59
CA LEU A 439 -12.90 31.46 10.64
C LEU A 439 -14.09 32.23 11.23
N ALA A 440 -14.09 33.55 11.02
CA ALA A 440 -15.31 34.34 11.12
C ALA A 440 -16.15 34.16 9.85
N SER A 441 -17.44 34.53 9.91
CA SER A 441 -18.31 34.51 8.73
C SER A 441 -17.73 35.36 7.60
N GLY A 442 -17.58 34.76 6.41
CA GLY A 442 -16.96 35.41 5.25
C GLY A 442 -15.42 35.45 5.27
N GLY A 443 -14.79 34.94 6.34
CA GLY A 443 -13.33 34.88 6.48
C GLY A 443 -12.69 33.77 5.67
N SER A 444 -11.36 33.83 5.51
CA SER A 444 -10.58 32.75 4.90
C SER A 444 -9.21 32.58 5.56
N ALA A 445 -8.63 31.39 5.39
CA ALA A 445 -7.29 31.07 5.85
C ALA A 445 -6.58 30.18 4.83
N ASN A 446 -5.29 30.44 4.62
CA ASN A 446 -4.46 29.66 3.71
C ASN A 446 -3.74 28.53 4.45
N ALA A 447 -3.42 27.46 3.74
CA ALA A 447 -2.58 26.36 4.19
C ALA A 447 -1.45 26.10 3.17
N PRO A 448 -0.18 26.01 3.61
CA PRO A 448 0.28 26.15 5.00
C PRO A 448 0.04 27.55 5.58
N SER A 449 -0.21 27.65 6.89
CA SER A 449 -0.34 28.91 7.63
C SER A 449 1.01 29.55 7.95
N ALA A 450 2.08 28.76 7.95
CA ALA A 450 3.44 29.25 8.13
C ALA A 450 3.89 30.06 6.90
N SER A 451 4.62 31.15 7.14
CA SER A 451 5.26 31.93 6.07
C SER A 451 6.16 31.02 5.22
N PRO A 452 6.06 31.05 3.88
CA PRO A 452 5.46 32.12 3.06
C PRO A 452 3.97 31.93 2.69
N GLY A 453 3.27 30.97 3.28
CA GLY A 453 1.85 30.71 3.01
C GLY A 453 1.59 29.80 1.80
N TYR A 454 2.63 29.17 1.27
CA TYR A 454 2.61 28.20 0.17
C TYR A 454 3.82 27.26 0.27
N VAL A 455 3.80 26.15 -0.47
CA VAL A 455 4.94 25.21 -0.57
C VAL A 455 5.31 24.93 -2.01
N SER A 456 6.57 24.55 -2.24
CA SER A 456 6.98 23.86 -3.47
C SER A 456 6.52 22.41 -3.37
N ALA A 457 5.82 21.93 -4.40
CA ALA A 457 5.30 20.56 -4.48
C ALA A 457 5.75 19.91 -5.79
N GLY A 458 5.96 18.59 -5.74
CA GLY A 458 6.22 17.74 -6.90
C GLY A 458 4.99 17.60 -7.81
N ALA A 459 5.17 16.89 -8.92
CA ALA A 459 4.03 16.45 -9.73
C ALA A 459 3.36 15.24 -9.06
N GLY A 460 2.04 15.15 -9.13
CA GLY A 460 1.27 14.03 -8.58
C GLY A 460 -0.05 14.49 -7.96
N THR A 461 -0.65 13.61 -7.16
CA THR A 461 -1.97 13.85 -6.56
C THR A 461 -1.87 14.66 -5.26
N PHE A 462 -2.49 15.83 -5.26
CA PHE A 462 -2.77 16.67 -4.10
C PHE A 462 -4.09 16.20 -3.48
N THR A 463 -4.10 15.83 -2.21
CA THR A 463 -5.33 15.49 -1.48
C THR A 463 -5.56 16.50 -0.37
N LEU A 464 -6.81 16.96 -0.21
CA LEU A 464 -7.20 17.89 0.84
C LEU A 464 -8.55 17.49 1.39
N GLN A 465 -8.72 17.58 2.70
CA GLN A 465 -9.99 17.36 3.38
C GLN A 465 -10.22 18.36 4.48
N LEU A 466 -11.37 19.01 4.43
CA LEU A 466 -11.81 20.02 5.37
C LEU A 466 -12.94 19.46 6.21
N THR A 467 -12.89 19.73 7.51
CA THR A 467 -14.01 19.52 8.43
C THR A 467 -14.18 20.77 9.28
N GLY A 468 -15.41 21.23 9.43
CA GLY A 468 -15.81 22.34 10.28
C GLY A 468 -17.12 22.04 11.02
N PRO A 469 -17.69 23.04 11.71
CA PRO A 469 -18.87 22.85 12.55
C PRO A 469 -20.11 22.45 11.75
N ALA A 470 -21.06 21.77 12.41
CA ALA A 470 -22.37 21.55 11.82
C ALA A 470 -23.16 22.88 11.74
N GLY A 471 -23.92 23.07 10.66
CA GLY A 471 -24.71 24.29 10.44
C GLY A 471 -23.91 25.48 9.90
N THR A 472 -22.65 25.29 9.51
CA THR A 472 -21.84 26.26 8.78
C THR A 472 -21.50 25.76 7.38
N ASP A 473 -21.06 26.68 6.53
CA ASP A 473 -20.75 26.44 5.11
C ASP A 473 -19.33 26.92 4.82
N PHE A 474 -18.38 25.97 4.78
CA PHE A 474 -16.96 26.27 4.57
C PHE A 474 -16.48 25.61 3.29
N ASP A 475 -16.00 26.41 2.35
CA ASP A 475 -15.46 25.98 1.08
C ASP A 475 -13.96 25.68 1.16
N LEU A 476 -13.49 24.82 0.25
CA LEU A 476 -12.09 24.46 0.09
C LEU A 476 -11.61 24.77 -1.33
N PHE A 477 -10.44 25.39 -1.44
CA PHE A 477 -9.81 25.76 -2.70
C PHE A 477 -8.35 25.32 -2.74
N LEU A 478 -7.85 24.96 -3.92
CA LEU A 478 -6.43 24.74 -4.18
C LEU A 478 -5.95 25.72 -5.24
N TYR A 479 -4.83 26.39 -4.97
CA TYR A 479 -4.21 27.37 -5.85
C TYR A 479 -2.81 26.92 -6.27
N LYS A 480 -2.46 27.19 -7.53
CA LYS A 480 -1.13 26.97 -8.11
C LYS A 480 -0.57 28.27 -8.64
N TYR A 481 0.73 28.50 -8.45
CA TYR A 481 1.42 29.64 -9.05
C TYR A 481 1.70 29.40 -10.54
N SER A 482 1.25 30.31 -11.41
CA SER A 482 1.46 30.26 -12.87
C SER A 482 2.77 30.91 -13.33
N GLY A 483 3.53 31.52 -12.42
CA GLY A 483 4.70 32.35 -12.73
C GLY A 483 4.45 33.85 -12.55
N ASN A 484 3.20 34.30 -12.68
CA ASN A 484 2.81 35.71 -12.47
C ASN A 484 1.56 35.89 -11.59
N ALA A 485 0.80 34.82 -11.31
CA ALA A 485 -0.41 34.87 -10.51
C ALA A 485 -0.67 33.53 -9.82
N TRP A 486 -1.51 33.55 -8.79
CA TRP A 486 -2.09 32.35 -8.21
C TRP A 486 -3.39 32.02 -8.92
N VAL A 487 -3.46 30.82 -9.50
CA VAL A 487 -4.61 30.34 -10.24
C VAL A 487 -5.28 29.25 -9.41
N LYS A 488 -6.60 29.35 -9.23
CA LYS A 488 -7.38 28.28 -8.59
C LYS A 488 -7.40 27.07 -9.54
N VAL A 489 -6.87 25.95 -9.08
CA VAL A 489 -6.75 24.72 -9.89
C VAL A 489 -7.73 23.63 -9.47
N ALA A 490 -8.28 23.71 -8.26
CA ALA A 490 -9.39 22.86 -7.80
C ALA A 490 -10.22 23.57 -6.72
N SER A 491 -11.48 23.14 -6.56
CA SER A 491 -12.36 23.57 -5.48
C SER A 491 -13.35 22.49 -5.07
N SER A 492 -13.86 22.61 -3.85
CA SER A 492 -14.99 21.87 -3.29
C SER A 492 -15.81 22.90 -2.50
N GLU A 493 -17.04 23.13 -2.94
CA GLU A 493 -17.92 24.24 -2.52
C GLU A 493 -19.32 23.67 -2.22
N GLY A 494 -19.38 22.64 -1.36
CA GLY A 494 -20.63 22.09 -0.85
C GLY A 494 -21.39 23.10 0.02
N SER A 495 -22.57 22.70 0.53
CA SER A 495 -23.38 23.57 1.43
C SER A 495 -23.09 23.30 2.92
N THR A 496 -21.97 22.63 3.21
CA THR A 496 -21.60 22.20 4.56
C THR A 496 -20.15 22.58 4.83
N SER A 497 -19.63 22.30 6.03
CA SER A 497 -18.20 22.46 6.30
C SER A 497 -17.40 21.16 6.16
N SER A 498 -17.87 20.23 5.32
CA SER A 498 -17.15 18.97 5.00
C SER A 498 -16.83 18.93 3.52
N GLU A 499 -15.58 19.24 3.17
CA GLU A 499 -15.14 19.38 1.79
C GLU A 499 -13.93 18.49 1.49
N SER A 500 -13.77 18.08 0.22
CA SER A 500 -12.62 17.27 -0.18
C SER A 500 -12.15 17.60 -1.59
N ILE A 501 -10.84 17.71 -1.77
CA ILE A 501 -10.19 17.87 -3.08
C ILE A 501 -9.22 16.71 -3.30
N SER A 502 -9.27 16.12 -4.50
CA SER A 502 -8.22 15.27 -5.06
C SER A 502 -7.84 15.85 -6.42
N TYR A 503 -6.62 16.36 -6.56
CA TYR A 503 -6.17 17.11 -7.74
C TYR A 503 -4.82 16.58 -8.23
N ASN A 504 -4.75 16.10 -9.47
CA ASN A 504 -3.47 15.77 -10.09
C ASN A 504 -2.81 17.05 -10.64
N GLY A 505 -1.73 17.48 -10.00
CA GLY A 505 -1.02 18.71 -10.33
C GLY A 505 0.38 18.45 -10.85
N THR A 506 0.88 19.34 -11.68
CA THR A 506 2.31 19.32 -12.05
C THR A 506 3.16 19.98 -10.96
N ALA A 507 4.47 19.74 -10.96
CA ALA A 507 5.37 20.41 -10.03
C ALA A 507 5.24 21.95 -10.09
N GLY A 508 5.37 22.60 -8.94
CA GLY A 508 5.25 24.05 -8.81
C GLY A 508 4.94 24.49 -7.38
N TYR A 509 4.55 25.76 -7.23
CA TYR A 509 4.15 26.29 -5.92
C TYR A 509 2.65 26.22 -5.73
N TYR A 510 2.21 25.77 -4.54
CA TYR A 510 0.82 25.54 -4.21
C TYR A 510 0.46 26.05 -2.81
N TYR A 511 -0.80 26.46 -2.64
CA TYR A 511 -1.44 26.63 -1.34
C TYR A 511 -2.91 26.23 -1.39
N ALA A 512 -3.46 25.80 -0.27
CA ALA A 512 -4.89 25.59 -0.09
C ALA A 512 -5.53 26.79 0.60
N GLN A 513 -6.80 27.05 0.36
CA GLN A 513 -7.57 28.05 1.11
C GLN A 513 -8.87 27.45 1.62
N VAL A 514 -9.11 27.63 2.91
CA VAL A 514 -10.41 27.38 3.55
C VAL A 514 -11.13 28.72 3.60
N LYS A 515 -12.40 28.77 3.18
CA LYS A 515 -13.20 29.99 3.20
C LYS A 515 -14.54 29.71 3.86
N SER A 516 -14.97 30.60 4.75
CA SER A 516 -16.35 30.60 5.25
C SER A 516 -17.25 31.29 4.22
N TYR A 517 -18.15 30.54 3.60
CA TYR A 517 -19.25 31.10 2.82
C TYR A 517 -20.34 31.62 3.75
N SER A 518 -20.71 30.83 4.77
CA SER A 518 -21.60 31.26 5.85
C SER A 518 -21.29 30.60 7.19
N GLY A 519 -21.55 31.33 8.28
CA GLY A 519 -21.27 30.88 9.64
C GLY A 519 -19.81 31.03 10.08
N ALA A 520 -19.53 30.78 11.36
CA ALA A 520 -18.21 30.95 11.96
C ALA A 520 -17.86 29.75 12.84
N GLY A 521 -16.56 29.47 12.99
CA GLY A 521 -16.10 28.44 13.89
C GLY A 521 -14.75 27.83 13.52
N ALA A 522 -14.37 26.82 14.30
CA ALA A 522 -13.11 26.11 14.14
C ALA A 522 -13.15 25.14 12.96
N TYR A 523 -12.07 25.07 12.19
CA TYR A 523 -11.90 24.11 11.11
C TYR A 523 -10.65 23.25 11.32
N THR A 524 -10.67 22.07 10.73
CA THR A 524 -9.51 21.19 10.54
C THR A 524 -9.37 20.93 9.05
N LEU A 525 -8.20 21.25 8.49
CA LEU A 525 -7.81 20.92 7.13
C LEU A 525 -6.68 19.89 7.18
N VAL A 526 -6.85 18.76 6.52
CA VAL A 526 -5.77 17.78 6.29
C VAL A 526 -5.41 17.80 4.81
N TYR A 527 -4.16 18.06 4.46
CA TYR A 527 -3.71 18.16 3.08
C TYR A 527 -2.39 17.43 2.81
N ASN A 528 -2.32 16.61 1.77
CA ASN A 528 -1.09 16.00 1.27
C ASN A 528 -0.74 16.62 -0.08
N PHE A 529 0.40 17.29 -0.16
CA PHE A 529 0.93 17.79 -1.43
C PHE A 529 2.09 16.88 -1.83
N PRO A 530 2.17 16.45 -3.10
CA PRO A 530 3.28 15.66 -3.62
C PRO A 530 4.63 16.32 -3.30
N LYS A 531 5.62 15.53 -2.88
CA LYS A 531 6.97 16.01 -2.59
C LYS A 531 7.91 15.87 -3.77
#